data_AF-A0A357TPK4-F1
#
_entry.id   AF-A0A357TPK4-F1
#
_cell.length_a   1.000
_cell.length_b   1.000
_cell.length_c   1.000
_cell.angle_alpha   90.00
_cell.angle_beta   90.00
_cell.angle_gamma   90.00
#
_symmetry.space_group_name_H-M   'P 1'
#
loop_
_entity.id
_entity.type
_entity.pdbx_description
1 polymer ?
#
loop_
_entity_poly.entity_id
_entity_poly.type
_entity_poly.pdbx_seq_one_letter_code
_entity_poly.pdbx_strand_id
1 'polypeptide(L)'
;MPEQPTHTFFNSRCAEYKTPFGAVPAGQTVTWRLTVPERLGYVDPHLVLTKDREDPVHYRMDFDGQTPGVNHFVFQLAPTTSGLYFYHFDLYTDFRKIYRTANGEGELTWVNGLDWQLTVYEPDFKTPDWIKDGTMYQIFPDRFYEGVPNKPLPFADRIYRPDKTGEPYFWPNEQSDGYLNMDYYGGDFAGIQQKLPYLEE
;
A
#
# COMPACT_ATOMS: atom_id res chain seq x y z
N MET A 1 -17.72 29.76 -12.08
CA MET A 1 -16.41 29.54 -12.75
C MET A 1 -16.49 28.19 -13.42
N PRO A 2 -16.22 28.05 -14.73
CA PRO A 2 -16.20 26.72 -15.33
C PRO A 2 -15.02 25.95 -14.75
N GLU A 3 -15.27 24.75 -14.23
CA GLU A 3 -14.22 23.82 -13.84
C GLU A 3 -13.30 23.61 -15.05
N GLN A 4 -12.02 23.93 -14.89
CA GLN A 4 -11.04 23.57 -15.91
C GLN A 4 -10.95 22.05 -15.96
N PRO A 5 -10.85 21.43 -17.16
CA PRO A 5 -10.64 20.00 -17.25
C PRO A 5 -9.38 19.64 -16.45
N THR A 6 -9.54 18.69 -15.53
CA THR A 6 -8.48 18.19 -14.66
C THR A 6 -7.48 17.45 -15.54
N HIS A 7 -6.29 18.00 -15.72
CA HIS A 7 -5.21 17.35 -16.46
C HIS A 7 -4.48 16.37 -15.55
N THR A 8 -4.34 15.12 -15.97
CA THR A 8 -3.56 14.11 -15.24
C THR A 8 -2.10 14.19 -15.69
N PHE A 9 -1.25 14.83 -14.88
CA PHE A 9 0.19 14.93 -15.14
C PHE A 9 0.90 13.59 -15.06
N PHE A 10 0.57 12.82 -14.03
CA PHE A 10 1.19 11.55 -13.69
C PHE A 10 0.23 10.73 -12.83
N ASN A 11 0.19 9.40 -13.01
CA ASN A 11 -0.47 8.49 -12.09
C ASN A 11 0.37 7.21 -11.92
N SER A 12 0.95 7.02 -10.74
CA SER A 12 1.82 5.88 -10.44
C SER A 12 1.16 4.50 -10.57
N ARG A 13 -0.18 4.44 -10.58
CA ARG A 13 -0.99 3.21 -10.71
C ARG A 13 -1.40 2.92 -12.16
N CYS A 14 -1.14 3.83 -13.09
CA CYS A 14 -1.46 3.65 -14.50
C CYS A 14 -0.20 3.34 -15.31
N ALA A 15 -0.24 2.26 -16.09
CA ALA A 15 0.89 1.75 -16.85
C ALA A 15 1.40 2.71 -17.93
N GLU A 16 0.56 3.64 -18.39
CA GLU A 16 0.95 4.71 -19.32
C GLU A 16 2.02 5.62 -18.69
N TYR A 17 1.89 5.91 -17.40
CA TYR A 17 2.77 6.84 -16.70
C TYR A 17 3.94 6.16 -15.98
N LYS A 18 3.77 4.94 -15.46
CA LYS A 18 4.85 4.21 -14.77
C LYS A 18 4.87 2.74 -15.14
N THR A 19 6.03 2.24 -15.56
CA THR A 19 6.23 0.82 -15.87
C THR A 19 7.57 0.32 -15.33
N PRO A 20 7.63 -0.79 -14.57
CA PRO A 20 6.50 -1.55 -14.04
C PRO A 20 5.79 -0.84 -12.87
N PHE A 21 4.58 -1.31 -12.55
CA PHE A 21 3.86 -0.90 -11.36
C PHE A 21 4.52 -1.44 -10.09
N GLY A 22 4.45 -0.67 -9.00
CA GLY A 22 4.90 -1.11 -7.68
C GLY A 22 6.42 -1.22 -7.51
N ALA A 23 6.83 -2.14 -6.64
CA ALA A 23 8.21 -2.42 -6.27
C ALA A 23 8.96 -3.20 -7.36
N VAL A 24 10.27 -3.00 -7.45
CA VAL A 24 11.12 -3.60 -8.49
C VAL A 24 12.39 -4.22 -7.89
N PRO A 25 12.96 -5.29 -8.46
CA PRO A 25 14.27 -5.75 -8.07
C PRO A 25 15.34 -4.74 -8.53
N ALA A 26 16.45 -4.69 -7.80
CA ALA A 26 17.63 -3.93 -8.21
C ALA A 26 18.07 -4.34 -9.63
N GLY A 27 18.42 -3.35 -10.45
CA GLY A 27 18.77 -3.52 -11.86
C GLY A 27 17.59 -3.60 -12.83
N GLN A 28 16.33 -3.68 -12.35
CA GLN A 28 15.18 -3.56 -13.25
C GLN A 28 14.96 -2.10 -13.67
N THR A 29 14.81 -1.89 -14.98
CA THR A 29 14.48 -0.57 -15.52
C THR A 29 13.05 -0.16 -15.15
N VAL A 30 12.92 1.03 -14.60
CA VAL A 30 11.65 1.73 -14.37
C VAL A 30 11.56 2.88 -15.37
N THR A 31 10.42 3.00 -16.03
CA THR A 31 10.08 4.09 -16.93
C THR A 31 9.05 4.99 -16.26
N TRP A 32 9.33 6.29 -16.24
CA TRP A 32 8.38 7.34 -15.87
C TRP A 32 8.03 8.14 -17.11
N ARG A 33 6.74 8.39 -17.32
CA ARG A 33 6.22 9.29 -18.35
C ARG A 33 5.41 10.38 -17.70
N LEU A 34 5.66 11.61 -18.10
CA LEU A 34 5.03 12.81 -17.56
C LEU A 34 4.35 13.57 -18.68
N THR A 35 3.10 13.98 -18.47
CA THR A 35 2.37 14.82 -19.42
C THR A 35 2.23 16.24 -18.87
N VAL A 36 2.56 17.25 -19.66
CA VAL A 36 2.53 18.65 -19.23
C VAL A 36 1.75 19.48 -20.24
N PRO A 37 0.66 20.17 -19.83
CA PRO A 37 -0.10 21.03 -20.74
C PRO A 37 0.74 22.18 -21.29
N GLU A 38 0.65 22.45 -22.59
CA GLU A 38 1.41 23.54 -23.25
C GLU A 38 1.09 24.93 -22.66
N ARG A 39 -0.12 25.10 -22.10
CA ARG A 39 -0.52 26.33 -21.39
C ARG A 39 0.38 26.70 -20.21
N LEU A 40 1.19 25.76 -19.70
CA LEU A 40 2.16 26.03 -18.64
C LEU A 40 3.45 26.69 -19.16
N GLY A 41 3.60 26.83 -20.48
CA GLY A 41 4.77 27.43 -21.12
C GLY A 41 5.93 26.45 -21.26
N TYR A 42 7.14 27.00 -21.41
CA TYR A 42 8.36 26.21 -21.41
C TYR A 42 8.58 25.57 -20.03
N VAL A 43 8.92 24.28 -20.03
CA VAL A 43 9.24 23.50 -18.84
C VAL A 43 10.49 22.66 -19.13
N ASP A 44 11.26 22.37 -18.09
CA ASP A 44 12.39 21.45 -18.16
C ASP A 44 12.24 20.41 -17.05
N PRO A 45 11.37 19.40 -17.24
CA PRO A 45 10.98 18.50 -16.17
C PRO A 45 12.13 17.61 -15.74
N HIS A 46 12.29 17.50 -14.42
CA HIS A 46 13.23 16.62 -13.76
C HIS A 46 12.48 15.64 -12.86
N LEU A 47 12.84 14.36 -12.93
CA LEU A 47 12.54 13.41 -11.87
C LEU A 47 13.55 13.63 -10.75
N VAL A 48 13.07 14.12 -9.60
CA VAL A 48 13.88 14.22 -8.39
C VAL A 48 13.74 12.90 -7.66
N LEU A 49 14.84 12.15 -7.50
CA LEU A 49 14.86 10.84 -6.87
C LEU A 49 15.81 10.87 -5.67
N THR A 50 15.28 10.55 -4.50
CA THR A 50 15.99 10.54 -3.22
C THR A 50 15.97 9.14 -2.67
N LYS A 51 17.14 8.51 -2.53
CA LYS A 51 17.24 7.27 -1.75
C LYS A 51 17.17 7.62 -0.26
N ASP A 52 16.51 6.79 0.53
CA ASP A 52 16.30 7.06 1.96
C ASP A 52 17.63 7.40 2.66
N ARG A 53 17.66 8.54 3.35
CA ARG A 53 18.83 9.12 4.06
C ARG A 53 20.01 9.52 3.16
N GLU A 54 19.81 9.61 1.86
CA GLU A 54 20.79 10.15 0.91
C GLU A 54 20.29 11.48 0.32
N ASP A 55 21.17 12.19 -0.36
CA ASP A 55 20.82 13.44 -1.04
C ASP A 55 19.98 13.18 -2.30
N PRO A 56 19.06 14.11 -2.66
CA PRO A 56 18.26 14.00 -3.88
C PRO A 56 19.13 14.10 -5.14
N VAL A 57 18.82 13.28 -6.14
CA VAL A 57 19.42 13.36 -7.48
C VAL A 57 18.37 13.83 -8.48
N HIS A 58 18.71 14.84 -9.27
CA HIS A 58 17.82 15.43 -10.28
C HIS A 58 18.13 14.84 -11.66
N TYR A 59 17.20 14.08 -12.21
CA TYR A 59 17.32 13.51 -13.55
C TYR A 59 16.42 14.26 -14.51
N ARG A 60 17.03 14.95 -15.47
CA ARG A 60 16.30 15.60 -16.56
C ARG A 60 15.54 14.54 -17.37
N MET A 61 14.26 14.80 -17.67
CA MET A 61 13.46 13.94 -18.52
C MET A 61 13.60 14.35 -19.99
N ASP A 62 13.59 13.36 -20.88
CA ASP A 62 13.65 13.56 -22.32
C ASP A 62 12.27 13.91 -22.88
N PHE A 63 12.22 14.78 -23.88
CA PHE A 63 10.97 15.07 -24.60
C PHE A 63 10.62 13.90 -25.52
N ASP A 64 9.41 13.35 -25.37
CA ASP A 64 8.92 12.16 -26.07
C ASP A 64 7.81 12.48 -27.09
N GLY A 65 7.60 13.77 -27.37
CA GLY A 65 6.63 14.24 -28.36
C GLY A 65 5.47 15.03 -27.78
N GLN A 66 4.45 15.22 -28.60
CA GLN A 66 3.33 16.11 -28.31
C GLN A 66 2.03 15.51 -28.85
N THR A 67 0.97 15.61 -28.06
CA THR A 67 -0.42 15.49 -28.52
C THR A 67 -1.09 16.86 -28.42
N PRO A 68 -2.22 17.14 -29.09
CA PRO A 68 -2.78 18.48 -29.12
C PRO A 68 -2.91 19.12 -27.73
N GLY A 69 -2.10 20.16 -27.46
CA GLY A 69 -2.09 20.92 -26.21
C GLY A 69 -1.31 20.29 -25.04
N VAL A 70 -0.61 19.17 -25.24
CA VAL A 70 0.10 18.42 -24.19
C VAL A 70 1.46 17.93 -24.67
N ASN A 71 2.52 18.30 -23.95
CA ASN A 71 3.87 17.80 -24.12
C ASN A 71 4.08 16.51 -23.31
N HIS A 72 4.79 15.54 -23.89
CA HIS A 72 5.11 14.27 -23.27
C HIS A 72 6.60 14.19 -22.98
N PHE A 73 6.93 13.67 -21.80
CA PHE A 73 8.31 13.47 -21.37
C PHE A 73 8.50 12.06 -20.83
N VAL A 74 9.69 11.51 -21.00
CA VAL A 74 10.05 10.17 -20.55
C VAL A 74 11.39 10.17 -19.84
N PHE A 75 11.52 9.32 -18.83
CA PHE A 75 12.81 9.02 -18.21
C PHE A 75 12.87 7.55 -17.80
N GLN A 76 14.05 6.95 -17.93
CA GLN A 76 14.29 5.56 -17.59
C GLN A 76 15.51 5.44 -16.67
N LEU A 77 15.37 4.66 -15.60
CA LEU A 77 16.47 4.35 -14.69
C LEU A 77 16.34 2.92 -14.19
N ALA A 78 17.48 2.24 -14.05
CA ALA A 78 17.58 0.96 -13.37
C ALA A 78 18.33 1.16 -12.04
N PRO A 79 17.63 1.36 -10.90
CA PRO A 79 18.29 1.50 -9.61
C PRO A 79 19.09 0.24 -9.27
N THR A 80 20.37 0.39 -8.95
CA THR A 80 21.30 -0.75 -8.75
C THR A 80 21.39 -1.21 -7.31
N THR A 81 20.94 -0.40 -6.34
CA THR A 81 20.94 -0.75 -4.92
C THR A 81 19.53 -0.92 -4.38
N SER A 82 19.31 -1.93 -3.54
CA SER A 82 18.06 -2.09 -2.80
C SER A 82 17.86 -0.94 -1.81
N GLY A 83 16.61 -0.67 -1.49
CA GLY A 83 16.22 0.40 -0.56
C GLY A 83 14.88 1.05 -0.91
N LEU A 84 14.53 2.03 -0.08
CA LEU A 84 13.39 2.90 -0.32
C LEU A 84 13.88 4.15 -1.05
N TYR A 85 13.22 4.45 -2.16
CA TYR A 85 13.43 5.67 -2.92
C TYR A 85 12.15 6.49 -2.91
N PHE A 86 12.30 7.79 -2.83
CA PHE A 86 11.23 8.76 -2.87
C PHE A 86 11.41 9.64 -4.10
N TYR A 87 10.33 9.97 -4.79
CA TYR A 87 10.41 10.82 -5.96
C TYR A 87 9.24 11.77 -6.12
N HIS A 88 9.51 12.86 -6.81
CA HIS A 88 8.54 13.82 -7.33
C HIS A 88 9.08 14.40 -8.65
N PHE A 89 8.29 15.25 -9.31
CA PHE A 89 8.75 15.96 -10.51
C PHE A 89 8.91 17.44 -10.21
N ASP A 90 10.05 17.99 -10.63
CA ASP A 90 10.30 19.43 -10.62
C ASP A 90 10.25 19.92 -12.07
N LEU A 91 9.41 20.90 -12.38
CA LEU A 91 9.32 21.44 -13.75
C LEU A 91 10.44 22.43 -14.06
N TYR A 92 11.27 22.76 -13.06
CA TYR A 92 12.42 23.67 -13.06
C TYR A 92 12.09 25.12 -13.45
N THR A 93 10.88 25.38 -13.95
CA THR A 93 10.34 26.70 -14.25
C THR A 93 9.35 27.14 -13.17
N ASP A 94 9.50 28.39 -12.72
CA ASP A 94 8.65 29.05 -11.73
C ASP A 94 8.41 28.28 -10.42
N PHE A 95 9.40 27.49 -9.98
CA PHE A 95 9.33 26.66 -8.75
C PHE A 95 8.15 25.67 -8.71
N ARG A 96 7.61 25.31 -9.87
CA ARG A 96 6.46 24.40 -9.97
C ARG A 96 6.93 22.96 -9.83
N LYS A 97 6.30 22.25 -8.90
CA LYS A 97 6.55 20.84 -8.64
C LYS A 97 5.26 20.04 -8.79
N ILE A 98 5.40 18.75 -9.02
CA ILE A 98 4.29 17.81 -9.09
C ILE A 98 4.54 16.76 -8.02
N TYR A 99 3.65 16.72 -7.02
CA TYR A 99 3.68 15.78 -5.90
C TYR A 99 2.49 14.84 -5.92
N ARG A 100 2.58 13.77 -5.14
CA ARG A 100 1.57 12.72 -5.04
C ARG A 100 0.37 13.18 -4.20
N THR A 101 -0.83 12.97 -4.73
CA THR A 101 -2.09 13.04 -3.98
C THR A 101 -2.44 11.69 -3.32
N ALA A 102 -3.43 11.66 -2.42
CA ALA A 102 -3.88 10.42 -1.79
C ALA A 102 -4.28 9.30 -2.81
N ASN A 103 -4.70 9.70 -4.01
CA ASN A 103 -5.13 8.79 -5.06
C ASN A 103 -3.98 8.30 -5.96
N GLY A 104 -2.74 8.71 -5.69
CA GLY A 104 -1.56 8.32 -6.47
C GLY A 104 -1.34 9.13 -7.75
N GLU A 105 -2.19 10.12 -7.99
CA GLU A 105 -2.10 11.11 -9.08
C GLU A 105 -1.17 12.26 -8.71
N GLY A 106 -0.64 12.94 -9.73
CA GLY A 106 0.21 14.11 -9.58
C GLY A 106 -0.59 15.41 -9.53
N GLU A 107 -0.31 16.24 -8.53
CA GLU A 107 -0.86 17.58 -8.39
C GLU A 107 0.25 18.63 -8.52
N LEU A 108 -0.01 19.66 -9.34
CA LEU A 108 0.87 20.80 -9.53
C LEU A 108 0.80 21.74 -8.32
N THR A 109 1.94 22.08 -7.74
CA THR A 109 2.04 22.95 -6.57
C THR A 109 3.35 23.74 -6.54
N TRP A 110 3.41 24.77 -5.69
CA TRP A 110 4.59 25.61 -5.44
C TRP A 110 5.26 25.31 -4.10
N VAL A 111 4.67 24.42 -3.30
CA VAL A 111 5.19 24.00 -2.00
C VAL A 111 5.53 22.52 -2.02
N ASN A 112 6.33 22.08 -1.05
CA ASN A 112 6.64 20.66 -0.92
C ASN A 112 5.38 19.86 -0.53
N GLY A 113 5.20 18.70 -1.15
CA GLY A 113 4.09 17.79 -0.92
C GLY A 113 4.58 16.39 -0.56
N LEU A 114 3.73 15.39 -0.80
CA LEU A 114 4.08 13.99 -0.56
C LEU A 114 4.80 13.41 -1.78
N ASP A 115 5.95 12.78 -1.54
CA ASP A 115 6.64 12.02 -2.58
C ASP A 115 5.90 10.70 -2.88
N TRP A 116 6.07 10.22 -4.11
CA TRP A 116 5.84 8.81 -4.41
C TRP A 116 6.98 7.97 -3.82
N GLN A 117 6.69 6.70 -3.54
CA GLN A 117 7.68 5.74 -3.07
C GLN A 117 7.94 4.70 -4.16
N LEU A 118 9.20 4.40 -4.41
CA LEU A 118 9.68 3.25 -5.17
C LEU A 118 10.46 2.35 -4.22
N THR A 119 9.94 1.16 -3.97
CA THR A 119 10.68 0.13 -3.23
C THR A 119 11.53 -0.67 -4.21
N VAL A 120 12.84 -0.71 -3.98
CA VAL A 120 13.78 -1.55 -4.73
C VAL A 120 14.24 -2.68 -3.82
N TYR A 121 14.04 -3.92 -4.24
CA TYR A 121 14.37 -5.12 -3.45
C TYR A 121 15.51 -5.91 -4.07
N GLU A 122 16.10 -6.82 -3.31
CA GLU A 122 17.20 -7.67 -3.80
C GLU A 122 16.74 -8.59 -4.95
N PRO A 123 17.50 -8.74 -6.05
CA PRO A 123 17.04 -9.51 -7.22
C PRO A 123 16.69 -10.98 -6.94
N ASP A 124 17.31 -11.55 -5.91
CA ASP A 124 17.11 -12.92 -5.46
C ASP A 124 16.02 -13.06 -4.38
N PHE A 125 15.43 -11.97 -3.90
CA PHE A 125 14.32 -12.00 -2.95
C PHE A 125 13.11 -12.72 -3.55
N LYS A 126 12.60 -13.72 -2.82
CA LYS A 126 11.42 -14.49 -3.20
C LYS A 126 10.39 -14.44 -2.09
N THR A 127 9.14 -14.22 -2.47
CA THR A 127 7.97 -14.50 -1.63
C THR A 127 7.35 -15.82 -2.06
N PRO A 128 6.76 -16.60 -1.12
CA PRO A 128 6.09 -17.86 -1.47
C PRO A 128 4.98 -17.62 -2.51
N ASP A 129 4.96 -18.41 -3.59
CA ASP A 129 4.03 -18.17 -4.69
C ASP A 129 2.55 -18.32 -4.28
N TRP A 130 2.26 -19.25 -3.36
CA TRP A 130 0.88 -19.51 -2.91
C TRP A 130 0.22 -18.31 -2.21
N ILE A 131 0.98 -17.36 -1.66
CA ILE A 131 0.41 -16.19 -0.97
C ILE A 131 0.07 -15.05 -1.94
N LYS A 132 0.66 -15.04 -3.14
CA LYS A 132 0.47 -13.95 -4.12
C LYS A 132 -0.95 -13.95 -4.69
N ASP A 133 -1.48 -15.14 -4.94
CA ASP A 133 -2.81 -15.38 -5.50
C ASP A 133 -3.74 -16.11 -4.50
N GLY A 134 -3.31 -16.27 -3.24
CA GLY A 134 -4.05 -16.98 -2.21
C GLY A 134 -4.99 -16.06 -1.42
N THR A 135 -6.18 -16.57 -1.10
CA THR A 135 -7.08 -15.95 -0.12
C THR A 135 -6.75 -16.48 1.27
N MET A 136 -6.48 -15.58 2.23
CA MET A 136 -6.26 -15.95 3.62
C MET A 136 -7.50 -15.67 4.47
N TYR A 137 -7.84 -16.60 5.36
CA TYR A 137 -8.89 -16.43 6.36
C TYR A 137 -8.27 -16.51 7.76
N GLN A 138 -8.34 -15.42 8.52
CA GLN A 138 -7.80 -15.36 9.88
C GLN A 138 -8.84 -15.87 10.87
N ILE A 139 -8.51 -16.93 11.61
CA ILE A 139 -9.37 -17.52 12.63
C ILE A 139 -8.91 -17.09 14.02
N PHE A 140 -9.84 -16.57 14.82
CA PHE A 140 -9.68 -16.49 16.28
C PHE A 140 -10.31 -17.76 16.91
N PRO A 141 -9.51 -18.76 17.34
CA PRO A 141 -10.02 -20.12 17.56
C PRO A 141 -11.17 -20.23 18.54
N ASP A 142 -11.12 -19.53 19.69
CA ASP A 142 -12.13 -19.62 20.75
C ASP A 142 -13.54 -19.22 20.26
N ARG A 143 -13.64 -18.35 19.25
CA ARG A 143 -14.92 -17.80 18.75
C ARG A 143 -15.34 -18.35 17.40
N PHE A 144 -14.56 -19.23 16.81
CA PHE A 144 -14.84 -19.71 15.47
C PHE A 144 -15.86 -20.84 15.48
N TYR A 145 -15.51 -21.97 16.10
CA TYR A 145 -16.41 -23.11 16.19
C TYR A 145 -15.97 -24.05 17.30
N GLU A 146 -16.91 -24.46 18.16
CA GLU A 146 -16.70 -25.47 19.20
C GLU A 146 -16.94 -26.86 18.59
N GLY A 147 -15.86 -27.61 18.34
CA GLY A 147 -15.95 -28.96 17.82
C GLY A 147 -16.17 -30.02 18.89
N VAL A 148 -15.70 -29.77 20.12
CA VAL A 148 -15.88 -30.68 21.28
C VAL A 148 -16.64 -29.95 22.39
N PRO A 149 -17.96 -30.15 22.50
CA PRO A 149 -18.76 -29.54 23.56
C PRO A 149 -18.34 -30.02 24.95
N ASN A 150 -18.43 -29.14 25.94
CA ASN A 150 -18.19 -29.45 27.36
C ASN A 150 -16.80 -30.02 27.67
N LYS A 151 -15.79 -29.74 26.84
CA LYS A 151 -14.40 -30.09 27.15
C LYS A 151 -13.95 -29.41 28.45
N PRO A 152 -13.09 -30.07 29.25
CA PRO A 152 -12.56 -29.45 30.45
C PRO A 152 -11.79 -28.17 30.09
N LEU A 153 -12.13 -27.06 30.76
CA LEU A 153 -11.40 -25.81 30.59
C LEU A 153 -9.97 -25.98 31.11
N PRO A 154 -8.95 -25.50 30.38
CA PRO A 154 -7.56 -25.66 30.79
C PRO A 154 -7.22 -24.88 32.08
N PHE A 155 -8.03 -23.90 32.44
CA PHE A 155 -7.85 -23.08 33.64
C PHE A 155 -9.17 -22.96 34.41
N ALA A 156 -9.10 -23.10 35.73
CA ALA A 156 -10.26 -23.10 36.62
C ALA A 156 -10.90 -21.71 36.81
N ASP A 157 -10.20 -20.65 36.43
CA ASP A 157 -10.63 -19.25 36.52
C ASP A 157 -11.41 -18.77 35.28
N ARG A 158 -11.60 -19.63 34.27
CA ARG A 158 -12.28 -19.27 33.02
C ARG A 158 -13.78 -19.51 33.11
N ILE A 159 -14.54 -18.59 32.53
CA ILE A 159 -16.00 -18.64 32.47
C ILE A 159 -16.40 -19.18 31.10
N TYR A 160 -16.96 -20.39 31.08
CA TYR A 160 -17.52 -20.96 29.86
C TYR A 160 -18.82 -20.28 29.48
N ARG A 161 -18.91 -19.80 28.24
CA ARG A 161 -20.10 -19.17 27.68
C ARG A 161 -20.92 -20.22 26.90
N PRO A 162 -22.12 -20.60 27.39
CA PRO A 162 -22.97 -21.55 26.69
C PRO A 162 -23.66 -20.93 25.46
N ASP A 163 -24.00 -19.64 25.54
CA ASP A 163 -24.44 -18.87 24.38
C ASP A 163 -23.22 -18.46 23.55
N LYS A 164 -23.12 -19.01 22.35
CA LYS A 164 -22.00 -18.76 21.42
C LYS A 164 -22.19 -17.51 20.57
N THR A 165 -23.39 -16.94 20.59
CA THR A 165 -23.78 -15.77 19.81
C THR A 165 -23.79 -14.49 20.62
N GLY A 166 -23.72 -14.60 21.95
CA GLY A 166 -23.71 -13.47 22.87
C GLY A 166 -22.43 -12.63 22.79
N GLU A 167 -22.57 -11.33 23.04
CA GLU A 167 -21.44 -10.41 23.17
C GLU A 167 -20.57 -10.77 24.39
N PRO A 168 -19.23 -10.64 24.29
CA PRO A 168 -18.36 -10.87 25.44
C PRO A 168 -18.61 -9.81 26.51
N TYR A 169 -18.52 -10.23 27.77
CA TYR A 169 -18.68 -9.28 28.87
C TYR A 169 -17.40 -8.47 29.05
N PHE A 170 -17.55 -7.15 29.07
CA PHE A 170 -16.45 -6.22 29.32
C PHE A 170 -16.68 -5.50 30.65
N TRP A 171 -16.11 -6.06 31.73
CA TRP A 171 -16.27 -5.55 33.10
C TRP A 171 -14.93 -5.16 33.72
N PRO A 172 -14.29 -4.08 33.23
CA PRO A 172 -12.99 -3.65 33.71
C PRO A 172 -13.03 -3.09 35.14
N ASN A 173 -14.19 -2.62 35.64
CA ASN A 173 -14.29 -1.83 36.87
C ASN A 173 -15.20 -2.45 37.96
N GLU A 174 -15.67 -3.68 37.78
CA GLU A 174 -16.67 -4.29 38.69
C GLU A 174 -16.05 -5.11 39.84
N GLN A 175 -14.73 -5.37 39.82
CA GLN A 175 -13.92 -5.90 40.93
C GLN A 175 -12.49 -5.33 40.87
N SER A 176 -11.70 -5.46 41.94
CA SER A 176 -10.35 -4.86 42.09
C SER A 176 -9.36 -5.21 40.98
N ASP A 177 -9.51 -6.36 40.33
CA ASP A 177 -8.61 -6.86 39.27
C ASP A 177 -9.24 -6.85 37.86
N GLY A 178 -10.53 -6.51 37.73
CA GLY A 178 -11.30 -6.51 36.47
C GLY A 178 -11.52 -7.91 35.86
N TYR A 179 -12.71 -8.20 35.32
CA TYR A 179 -12.92 -9.44 34.54
C TYR A 179 -12.45 -9.24 33.09
N LEU A 180 -11.13 -9.21 32.88
CA LEU A 180 -10.55 -9.12 31.55
C LEU A 180 -10.15 -10.51 31.04
N ASN A 181 -10.62 -10.87 29.83
CA ASN A 181 -10.22 -12.07 29.09
C ASN A 181 -10.54 -13.42 29.76
N MET A 182 -11.47 -13.48 30.72
CA MET A 182 -11.87 -14.76 31.35
C MET A 182 -12.95 -15.52 30.58
N ASP A 183 -13.55 -14.91 29.57
CA ASP A 183 -14.60 -15.51 28.75
C ASP A 183 -14.07 -16.52 27.75
N TYR A 184 -14.60 -17.74 27.82
CA TYR A 184 -14.26 -18.84 26.93
C TYR A 184 -15.51 -19.36 26.23
N TYR A 185 -15.51 -19.29 24.91
CA TYR A 185 -16.63 -19.73 24.06
C TYR A 185 -16.40 -21.14 23.53
N GLY A 186 -15.25 -21.75 23.84
CA GLY A 186 -15.06 -23.18 23.65
C GLY A 186 -14.63 -23.56 22.23
N GLY A 187 -14.34 -22.60 21.36
CA GLY A 187 -13.81 -22.92 20.05
C GLY A 187 -12.47 -23.68 20.11
N ASP A 188 -12.22 -24.57 19.15
CA ASP A 188 -11.02 -25.40 19.09
C ASP A 188 -10.60 -25.78 17.67
N PHE A 189 -9.42 -26.39 17.57
CA PHE A 189 -8.92 -26.95 16.31
C PHE A 189 -9.80 -28.05 15.73
N ALA A 190 -10.49 -28.85 16.56
CA ALA A 190 -11.46 -29.82 16.06
C ALA A 190 -12.62 -29.13 15.35
N GLY A 191 -13.09 -28.01 15.89
CA GLY A 191 -14.10 -27.18 15.27
C GLY A 191 -13.62 -26.50 14.00
N ILE A 192 -12.36 -26.03 13.97
CA ILE A 192 -11.75 -25.53 12.72
C ILE A 192 -11.74 -26.60 11.64
N GLN A 193 -11.30 -27.82 11.96
CA GLN A 193 -11.29 -28.94 11.03
C GLN A 193 -12.68 -29.27 10.48
N GLN A 194 -13.71 -29.26 11.33
CA GLN A 194 -15.11 -29.49 10.93
C GLN A 194 -15.64 -28.40 9.99
N LYS A 195 -15.06 -27.21 10.02
CA LYS A 195 -15.46 -26.06 9.20
C LYS A 195 -14.53 -25.76 8.03
N LEU A 196 -13.53 -26.62 7.76
CA LEU A 196 -12.73 -26.50 6.53
C LEU A 196 -13.60 -26.48 5.27
N PRO A 197 -14.64 -27.32 5.10
CA PRO A 197 -15.52 -27.24 3.94
C PRO A 197 -16.26 -25.91 3.80
N TYR A 198 -16.55 -25.23 4.92
CA TYR A 198 -17.18 -23.90 4.92
C TYR A 198 -16.22 -22.78 4.49
N LEU A 199 -14.92 -22.95 4.73
CA LEU A 199 -13.89 -21.98 4.34
C LEU A 199 -13.44 -22.14 2.88
N GLU A 200 -13.72 -23.29 2.29
CA GLU A 200 -13.41 -23.60 0.88
C GLU A 200 -14.52 -23.17 -0.10
N GLU A 201 -15.73 -22.88 0.39
CA GLU A 201 -16.88 -22.37 -0.39
C GLU A 201 -16.76 -20.85 -0.64
#